data_AF-A0A961MPC2-F1
#
_entry.id   AF-A0A961MPC2-F1
#
_cell.length_a   1.000
_cell.length_b   1.000
_cell.length_c   1.000
_cell.angle_alpha   90.00
_cell.angle_beta   90.00
_cell.angle_gamma   90.00
#
_symmetry.space_group_name_H-M   'P 1'
#
loop_
_entity.id
_entity.type
_entity.pdbx_description
1 polymer ?
#
loop_
_entity_poly.entity_id
_entity_poly.type
_entity_poly.pdbx_seq_one_letter_code
_entity_poly.pdbx_strand_id
1 'polypeptide(L)'
;APAPAAPAAPAAPAAPSATSLPVGPPLTGGEKEGLKLAVQRCWNVPAGLRDAQELRVVLAAELAADGAVISGSIRLIEPVPAPDSRFQQAYEAGRRALLRCSPYSELPRDKFAQWRNIEVVFNPEGMVSW
;
A
#
# COMPACT_ATOMS: atom_id res chain seq x y z
N ALA A 1 39.09 8.16 -50.33
CA ALA A 1 38.03 8.67 -49.44
C ALA A 1 36.96 7.60 -49.30
N PRO A 2 36.74 7.06 -48.09
CA PRO A 2 35.52 6.33 -47.77
C PRO A 2 34.57 7.18 -46.92
N ALA A 3 33.28 7.09 -47.23
CA ALA A 3 32.18 7.73 -46.50
C ALA A 3 31.92 7.05 -45.14
N PRO A 4 31.55 7.78 -44.08
CA PRO A 4 31.12 7.17 -42.82
C PRO A 4 29.65 6.73 -42.86
N ALA A 5 29.39 5.54 -42.34
CA ALA A 5 28.06 5.00 -42.08
C ALA A 5 27.42 5.70 -40.86
N ALA A 6 26.15 6.06 -40.98
CA ALA A 6 25.34 6.65 -39.91
C ALA A 6 24.76 5.56 -38.95
N PRO A 7 24.56 5.87 -37.65
CA PRO A 7 24.16 4.90 -36.64
C PRO A 7 22.65 4.59 -36.63
N ALA A 8 22.33 3.41 -36.09
CA ALA A 8 20.99 2.87 -35.90
C ALA A 8 20.10 3.72 -34.97
N ALA A 9 18.81 3.78 -35.31
CA ALA A 9 17.76 4.49 -34.57
C ALA A 9 17.46 3.85 -33.18
N PRO A 10 17.10 4.64 -32.16
CA PRO A 10 16.66 4.13 -30.87
C PRO A 10 15.22 3.60 -30.92
N ALA A 11 14.99 2.49 -30.22
CA ALA A 11 13.69 1.87 -30.00
C ALA A 11 12.70 2.81 -29.27
N ALA A 12 11.44 2.71 -29.66
CA ALA A 12 10.33 3.50 -29.14
C ALA A 12 10.12 3.33 -27.62
N PRO A 13 9.74 4.38 -26.88
CA PRO A 13 9.31 4.24 -25.49
C PRO A 13 7.88 3.66 -25.44
N ALA A 14 7.72 2.61 -24.63
CA ALA A 14 6.42 2.06 -24.26
C ALA A 14 5.53 3.12 -23.59
N ALA A 15 4.26 3.14 -23.96
CA ALA A 15 3.26 4.06 -23.45
C ALA A 15 3.13 3.99 -21.91
N PRO A 16 2.95 5.13 -21.21
CA PRO A 16 2.61 5.10 -19.80
C PRO A 16 1.18 4.56 -19.65
N SER A 17 1.03 3.47 -18.91
CA SER A 17 -0.25 2.98 -18.41
C SER A 17 -1.00 4.14 -17.77
N ALA A 18 -2.21 4.44 -18.27
CA ALA A 18 -3.11 5.40 -17.68
C ALA A 18 -3.59 4.85 -16.33
N THR A 19 -2.82 5.10 -15.28
CA THR A 19 -3.28 4.93 -13.91
C THR A 19 -4.39 5.94 -13.73
N SER A 20 -5.63 5.46 -13.65
CA SER A 20 -6.79 6.26 -13.31
C SER A 20 -6.51 7.00 -12.01
N LEU A 21 -6.14 8.28 -12.13
CA LEU A 21 -5.86 9.16 -11.00
C LEU A 21 -7.14 9.22 -10.14
N PRO A 22 -7.05 9.02 -8.82
CA PRO A 22 -8.18 9.17 -7.93
C PRO A 22 -8.84 10.54 -8.15
N VAL A 23 -10.09 10.54 -8.62
CA VAL A 23 -10.87 11.78 -8.88
C VAL A 23 -11.30 12.37 -7.53
N GLY A 24 -10.89 13.60 -7.25
CA GLY A 24 -11.21 14.35 -6.03
C GLY A 24 -10.00 15.12 -5.46
N PRO A 25 -10.20 16.08 -4.54
CA PRO A 25 -9.10 16.74 -3.85
C PRO A 25 -8.27 15.70 -3.09
N PRO A 26 -6.93 15.72 -3.17
CA PRO A 26 -6.11 14.74 -2.47
C PRO A 26 -6.37 14.77 -0.96
N LEU A 27 -6.21 13.62 -0.30
CA LEU A 27 -6.13 13.57 1.16
C LEU A 27 -5.05 14.55 1.64
N THR A 28 -5.37 15.37 2.62
CA THR A 28 -4.40 16.24 3.29
C THR A 28 -3.39 15.39 4.06
N GLY A 29 -2.22 15.96 4.36
CA GLY A 29 -1.21 15.26 5.17
C GLY A 29 -1.75 14.82 6.52
N GLY A 30 -2.60 15.63 7.18
CA GLY A 30 -3.22 15.29 8.46
C GLY A 30 -4.20 14.11 8.36
N GLU A 31 -5.00 14.04 7.28
CA GLU A 31 -5.94 12.93 7.06
C GLU A 31 -5.20 11.59 6.83
N LYS A 32 -4.09 11.63 6.07
CA LYS A 32 -3.23 10.45 5.88
C LYS A 32 -2.54 10.02 7.17
N GLU A 33 -2.01 10.98 7.94
CA GLU A 33 -1.38 10.70 9.23
C GLU A 33 -2.36 10.19 10.30
N GLY A 34 -3.63 10.61 10.26
CA GLY A 34 -4.69 10.07 11.12
C GLY A 34 -4.96 8.59 10.83
N LEU A 35 -5.20 8.25 9.56
CA LEU A 35 -5.35 6.86 9.12
C LEU A 35 -4.14 6.01 9.53
N LYS A 36 -2.94 6.55 9.30
CA LYS A 36 -1.69 5.93 9.71
C LYS A 36 -1.62 5.59 11.18
N LEU A 37 -1.92 6.57 12.03
CA LEU A 37 -1.85 6.41 13.46
C LEU A 37 -2.88 5.37 13.93
N ALA A 38 -4.07 5.37 13.32
CA ALA A 38 -5.10 4.39 13.59
C ALA A 38 -4.64 2.97 13.24
N VAL A 39 -4.07 2.73 12.05
CA VAL A 39 -3.54 1.39 11.70
C VAL A 39 -2.41 0.97 12.64
N GLN A 40 -1.46 1.88 12.90
CA GLN A 40 -0.30 1.60 13.76
C GLN A 40 -0.71 1.17 15.17
N ARG A 41 -1.76 1.75 15.75
CA ARG A 41 -2.29 1.37 17.07
C ARG A 41 -2.74 -0.10 17.14
N CYS A 42 -3.14 -0.69 16.01
CA CYS A 42 -3.56 -2.09 15.95
C CYS A 42 -2.54 -3.03 15.33
N TRP A 43 -1.47 -2.53 14.73
CA TRP A 43 -0.39 -3.35 14.21
C TRP A 43 0.41 -3.95 15.36
N ASN A 44 0.28 -5.26 15.54
CA ASN A 44 1.07 -6.03 16.49
C ASN A 44 2.12 -6.83 15.73
N VAL A 45 3.37 -6.39 15.82
CA VAL A 45 4.52 -7.03 15.16
C VAL A 45 4.68 -8.46 15.70
N PRO A 46 4.49 -9.51 14.88
CA PRO A 46 4.69 -10.88 15.31
C PRO A 46 6.13 -11.12 15.79
N ALA A 47 6.31 -11.97 16.80
CA ALA A 47 7.63 -12.24 17.38
C ALA A 47 8.66 -12.70 16.33
N GLY A 48 8.25 -13.56 15.40
CA GLY A 48 9.11 -14.06 14.32
C GLY A 48 9.51 -13.03 13.25
N LEU A 49 8.97 -11.81 13.30
CA LEU A 49 9.34 -10.73 12.39
C LEU A 49 10.29 -9.70 13.02
N ARG A 50 10.48 -9.74 14.35
CA ARG A 50 11.24 -8.70 15.08
C ARG A 50 12.68 -8.57 14.61
N ASP A 51 13.28 -9.67 14.19
CA ASP A 51 14.66 -9.73 13.70
C ASP A 51 14.78 -9.63 12.17
N ALA A 52 13.66 -9.48 11.45
CA ALA A 52 13.60 -9.48 9.99
C ALA A 52 13.46 -8.06 9.44
N GLN A 53 14.43 -7.17 9.70
CA GLN A 53 14.35 -5.76 9.32
C GLN A 53 14.18 -5.54 7.81
N GLU A 54 14.64 -6.48 6.98
CA GLU A 54 14.46 -6.46 5.53
C GLU A 54 13.01 -6.73 5.07
N LEU A 55 12.15 -7.23 5.97
CA LEU A 55 10.81 -7.65 5.61
C LEU A 55 9.89 -6.45 5.45
N ARG A 56 9.41 -6.28 4.22
CA ARG A 56 8.39 -5.30 3.84
C ARG A 56 7.26 -6.00 3.11
N VAL A 57 6.02 -5.85 3.57
CA VAL A 57 4.81 -6.27 2.85
C VAL A 57 3.91 -5.09 2.57
N VAL A 58 3.42 -4.99 1.34
CA VAL A 58 2.44 -3.99 0.91
C VAL A 58 1.08 -4.68 0.80
N LEU A 59 0.12 -4.23 1.58
CA LEU A 59 -1.25 -4.72 1.55
C LEU A 59 -2.15 -3.65 0.94
N ALA A 60 -2.99 -4.04 -0.02
CA ALA A 60 -4.10 -3.21 -0.45
C ALA A 60 -5.36 -3.63 0.29
N ALA A 61 -6.18 -2.66 0.67
CA ALA A 61 -7.48 -2.88 1.27
C ALA A 61 -8.48 -1.83 0.78
N GLU A 62 -9.75 -2.22 0.77
CA GLU A 62 -10.87 -1.32 0.47
C GLU A 62 -11.64 -0.99 1.75
N LEU A 63 -12.02 0.27 1.88
CA LEU A 63 -12.83 0.81 2.96
C LEU A 63 -14.21 1.21 2.42
N ALA A 64 -15.24 0.98 3.21
CA ALA A 64 -16.58 1.49 2.99
C ALA A 64 -16.68 2.97 3.41
N ALA A 65 -17.74 3.68 2.98
CA ALA A 65 -17.92 5.12 3.22
C ALA A 65 -18.16 5.49 4.70
N ASP A 66 -18.37 4.50 5.57
CA ASP A 66 -18.40 4.62 7.02
C ASP A 66 -17.02 4.41 7.68
N GLY A 67 -15.97 4.19 6.88
CA GLY A 67 -14.62 3.92 7.35
C GLY A 67 -14.37 2.44 7.69
N ALA A 68 -15.36 1.55 7.51
CA ALA A 68 -15.19 0.13 7.80
C ALA A 68 -14.34 -0.56 6.74
N VAL A 69 -13.40 -1.42 7.15
CA VAL A 69 -12.59 -2.21 6.21
C VAL A 69 -13.41 -3.37 5.66
N ILE A 70 -13.43 -3.52 4.33
CA ILE A 70 -14.05 -4.64 3.65
C ILE A 70 -13.12 -5.85 3.77
N SER A 71 -13.43 -6.80 4.65
CA SER A 71 -12.52 -7.90 4.99
C SER A 71 -12.07 -8.77 3.80
N GLY A 72 -12.92 -8.90 2.78
CA GLY A 72 -12.64 -9.66 1.56
C GLY A 72 -11.80 -8.92 0.52
N SER A 73 -11.56 -7.61 0.68
CA SER A 73 -10.79 -6.82 -0.29
C SER A 73 -9.29 -6.78 0.02
N ILE A 74 -8.89 -7.26 1.22
CA ILE A 74 -7.53 -7.21 1.73
C ILE A 74 -6.65 -8.21 0.98
N ARG A 75 -5.66 -7.71 0.25
CA ARG A 75 -4.76 -8.53 -0.57
C ARG A 75 -3.31 -8.11 -0.40
N LEU A 76 -2.40 -9.07 -0.54
CA LEU A 76 -0.97 -8.82 -0.64
C LEU A 76 -0.68 -8.27 -2.05
N ILE A 77 -0.01 -7.12 -2.12
CA ILE A 77 0.43 -6.48 -3.37
C ILE A 77 1.90 -6.76 -3.62
N GLU A 78 2.72 -6.70 -2.58
CA GLU A 78 4.16 -6.92 -2.69
C GLU A 78 4.72 -7.48 -1.38
N PRO A 79 5.61 -8.48 -1.43
CA PRO A 79 5.98 -9.29 -2.60
C PRO A 79 4.89 -10.32 -2.97
N VAL A 80 4.64 -10.50 -4.27
CA VAL A 80 3.74 -11.54 -4.79
C VAL A 80 4.49 -12.37 -5.84
N PRO A 81 4.60 -13.70 -5.68
CA PRO A 81 4.18 -14.49 -4.53
C PRO A 81 5.02 -14.19 -3.27
N ALA A 82 4.47 -14.49 -2.09
CA ALA A 82 5.19 -14.37 -0.83
C ALA A 82 6.42 -15.31 -0.81
N PRO A 83 7.65 -14.81 -0.63
CA PRO A 83 8.88 -15.61 -0.75
C PRO A 83 9.02 -16.71 0.30
N ASP A 84 8.59 -16.43 1.54
CA ASP A 84 8.70 -17.35 2.66
C ASP A 84 7.57 -17.13 3.69
N SER A 85 7.53 -17.98 4.72
CA SER A 85 6.45 -17.99 5.73
C SER A 85 6.39 -16.72 6.58
N ARG A 86 7.48 -15.94 6.68
CA ARG A 86 7.50 -14.65 7.39
C ARG A 86 6.63 -13.62 6.67
N PHE A 87 6.65 -13.59 5.34
CA PHE A 87 5.80 -12.69 4.54
C PHE A 87 4.32 -13.03 4.69
N GLN A 88 3.98 -14.33 4.76
CA GLN A 88 2.61 -14.77 5.05
C GLN A 88 2.17 -14.36 6.47
N GLN A 89 3.06 -14.51 7.46
CA GLN A 89 2.78 -14.04 8.82
C GLN A 89 2.58 -12.51 8.89
N ALA A 90 3.37 -11.74 8.14
CA ALA A 90 3.24 -10.30 8.04
C ALA A 90 1.90 -9.90 7.40
N TYR A 91 1.51 -10.59 6.31
CA TYR A 91 0.21 -10.41 5.67
C TYR A 91 -0.94 -10.66 6.65
N GLU A 92 -0.94 -11.78 7.36
CA GLU A 92 -1.99 -12.10 8.34
C GLU A 92 -2.01 -11.14 9.53
N ALA A 93 -0.84 -10.67 9.98
CA ALA A 93 -0.76 -9.63 10.99
C ALA A 93 -1.36 -8.31 10.50
N GLY A 94 -1.15 -7.96 9.23
CA GLY A 94 -1.59 -6.68 8.64
C GLY A 94 -3.07 -6.66 8.40
N ARG A 95 -3.56 -7.76 7.84
CA ARG A 95 -4.99 -8.03 7.70
C ARG A 95 -5.70 -7.91 9.04
N ARG A 96 -5.17 -8.51 10.12
CA ARG A 96 -5.75 -8.37 11.46
C ARG A 96 -5.67 -6.94 12.00
N ALA A 97 -4.58 -6.22 11.76
CA ALA A 97 -4.43 -4.84 12.20
C ALA A 97 -5.48 -3.91 11.57
N LEU A 98 -5.69 -4.04 10.25
CA LEU A 98 -6.69 -3.28 9.51
C LEU A 98 -8.10 -3.56 10.04
N LEU A 99 -8.43 -4.82 10.25
CA LEU A 99 -9.76 -5.22 10.75
C LEU A 99 -9.99 -4.82 12.21
N ARG A 100 -8.95 -4.84 13.05
CA ARG A 100 -9.08 -4.58 14.48
C ARG A 100 -9.28 -3.09 14.81
N CYS A 101 -8.70 -2.19 14.01
CA CYS A 101 -8.86 -0.74 14.18
C CYS A 101 -9.97 -0.15 13.29
N SER A 102 -10.59 -0.98 12.45
CA SER A 102 -11.81 -0.60 11.74
C SER A 102 -12.96 -0.35 12.73
N PRO A 103 -13.82 0.66 12.50
CA PRO A 103 -13.83 1.60 11.38
C PRO A 103 -12.94 2.86 11.60
N TYR A 104 -12.42 3.41 10.50
CA TYR A 104 -11.61 4.62 10.48
C TYR A 104 -12.47 5.88 10.31
N SER A 105 -13.01 6.38 11.43
CA SER A 105 -14.00 7.47 11.45
C SER A 105 -13.44 8.87 11.15
N GLU A 106 -12.12 9.06 11.16
CA GLU A 106 -11.46 10.37 11.00
C GLU A 106 -11.27 10.80 9.53
N LEU A 107 -11.86 10.05 8.58
CA LEU A 107 -11.74 10.31 7.15
C LEU A 107 -12.91 11.15 6.61
N PRO A 108 -12.66 12.23 5.84
CA PRO A 108 -13.71 13.06 5.28
C PRO A 108 -14.47 12.32 4.17
N ARG A 109 -15.80 12.25 4.30
CA ARG A 109 -16.68 11.55 3.34
C ARG A 109 -16.64 12.15 1.94
N ASP A 110 -16.50 13.47 1.82
CA ASP A 110 -16.41 14.17 0.54
C ASP A 110 -15.17 13.74 -0.28
N LYS A 111 -14.18 13.13 0.37
CA LYS A 111 -12.96 12.59 -0.26
C LYS A 111 -12.93 11.08 -0.32
N PHE A 112 -14.07 10.39 -0.17
CA PHE A 112 -14.15 8.93 -0.18
C PHE A 112 -13.40 8.30 -1.36
N ALA A 113 -13.48 8.93 -2.54
CA ALA A 113 -12.77 8.45 -3.72
C ALA A 113 -11.24 8.32 -3.55
N GLN A 114 -10.64 9.07 -2.64
CA GLN A 114 -9.20 9.12 -2.38
C GLN A 114 -8.73 8.08 -1.36
N TRP A 115 -9.60 7.65 -0.44
CA TRP A 115 -9.25 6.74 0.66
C TRP A 115 -10.03 5.42 0.64
N ARG A 116 -10.98 5.25 -0.29
CA ARG A 116 -11.70 3.97 -0.43
C ARG A 116 -10.76 2.80 -0.71
N ASN A 117 -9.64 3.07 -1.38
CA ASN A 117 -8.59 2.11 -1.69
C ASN A 117 -7.33 2.61 -1.03
N ILE A 118 -6.77 1.83 -0.12
CA ILE A 118 -5.53 2.17 0.57
C ILE A 118 -4.49 1.09 0.32
N GLU A 119 -3.24 1.53 0.24
CA GLU A 119 -2.06 0.67 0.24
C GLU A 119 -1.29 0.96 1.52
N VAL A 120 -0.96 -0.11 2.25
CA VAL A 120 -0.34 -0.01 3.57
C VAL A 120 0.89 -0.90 3.60
N VAL A 121 2.03 -0.28 3.89
CA VAL A 121 3.32 -0.96 3.91
C VAL A 121 3.71 -1.35 5.32
N PHE A 122 3.67 -2.63 5.65
CA PHE A 122 4.05 -3.17 6.94
C PHE A 122 5.50 -3.68 6.96
N ASN A 123 6.24 -3.25 7.97
CA ASN A 123 7.60 -3.69 8.30
C ASN A 123 7.72 -3.88 9.84
N PRO A 124 8.74 -4.61 10.33
CA PRO A 124 8.87 -4.89 11.75
C PRO A 124 9.42 -3.73 12.59
N GLU A 125 10.09 -2.75 11.99
CA GLU A 125 10.57 -1.54 12.69
C GLU A 125 9.46 -0.53 13.00
N GLY A 126 8.28 -0.68 12.40
CA GLY A 126 7.20 0.29 12.51
C GLY A 126 6.94 0.97 11.17
N MET A 127 5.68 0.88 10.79
CA MET A 127 5.08 1.20 9.48
C MET A 127 5.29 2.65 9.02
N VAL A 128 5.91 2.92 7.86
CA VAL A 128 6.02 4.29 7.30
C VAL A 128 6.19 4.34 5.76
N SER A 129 5.11 4.18 4.98
CA SER A 129 4.96 4.87 3.67
C SER A 129 3.59 4.56 3.03
N TRP A 130 2.95 5.57 2.43
CA TRP A 130 1.73 5.56 1.60
C TRP A 130 2.03 6.27 0.30
#